data_AF-A0A8J6T231-F1
#
_entry.id   AF-A0A8J6T231-F1
#
_cell.length_a   1.000
_cell.length_b   1.000
_cell.length_c   1.000
_cell.angle_alpha   90.00
_cell.angle_beta   90.00
_cell.angle_gamma   90.00
#
_symmetry.space_group_name_H-M   'P 1'
#
loop_
_entity.id
_entity.type
_entity.pdbx_description
1 polymer ?
#
loop_
_entity_poly.entity_id
_entity_poly.type
_entity_poly.pdbx_seq_one_letter_code
_entity_poly.pdbx_strand_id
1 'polypeptide(L)'
;RWKELTTFLRVEGAPLSNAEAERSIKWAICHRKNSLFYKTMNSAKQGDIIQSMIRTCNQAGINSFDYLVALQENRSKVYEAPEQWLPWNYGINL
;
A
#
# COMPACT_ATOMS: atom_id res chain seq x y z
N ARG A 1 -0.28 32.64 -14.92
CA ARG A 1 0.61 32.28 -13.78
C ARG A 1 0.19 30.89 -13.29
N TRP A 2 1.09 29.91 -13.25
CA TRP A 2 0.79 28.52 -12.90
C TRP A 2 0.53 28.39 -11.40
N LYS A 3 -0.74 28.32 -10.98
CA LYS A 3 -1.11 28.33 -9.57
C LYS A 3 -0.66 27.03 -8.91
N GLU A 4 -0.87 25.90 -9.56
CA GLU A 4 -0.61 24.55 -9.05
C GLU A 4 0.89 24.34 -8.78
N LEU A 5 1.75 24.78 -9.72
CA LEU A 5 3.21 24.68 -9.65
C LEU A 5 3.85 25.67 -8.66
N THR A 6 3.08 26.57 -8.04
CA THR A 6 3.56 27.56 -7.07
C THR A 6 2.99 27.35 -5.67
N THR A 7 2.38 26.19 -5.42
CA THR A 7 1.69 25.88 -4.15
C THR A 7 2.65 25.85 -2.96
N PHE A 8 3.92 25.50 -3.17
CA PHE A 8 4.97 25.56 -2.15
C PHE A 8 5.24 26.97 -1.60
N LEU A 9 4.82 28.02 -2.31
CA LEU A 9 4.92 29.42 -1.83
C LEU A 9 3.74 29.83 -0.93
N ARG A 10 2.67 29.03 -0.86
CA ARG A 10 1.42 29.36 -0.15
C ARG A 10 1.07 28.37 0.95
N VAL A 11 1.50 27.12 0.82
CA VAL A 11 1.23 26.04 1.78
C VAL A 11 2.54 25.69 2.47
N GLU A 12 2.58 25.88 3.78
CA GLU A 12 3.71 25.49 4.62
C GLU A 12 3.92 23.97 4.55
N GLY A 13 5.19 23.54 4.42
CA GLY A 13 5.55 22.13 4.34
C GLY A 13 5.30 21.45 2.99
N ALA A 14 4.75 22.16 1.99
CA ALA A 14 4.61 21.59 0.65
C ALA A 14 5.99 21.38 0.01
N PRO A 15 6.31 20.14 -0.44
CA PRO A 15 7.64 19.82 -0.96
C PRO A 15 7.90 20.56 -2.27
N LEU A 16 9.10 21.13 -2.40
CA LEU A 16 9.55 21.80 -3.63
C LEU A 16 9.78 20.80 -4.78
N SER A 17 10.11 19.55 -4.45
CA SER A 17 10.41 18.49 -5.41
C SER A 17 9.32 17.44 -5.46
N ASN A 18 9.06 16.88 -6.65
CA ASN A 18 8.12 15.78 -6.87
C ASN A 18 8.73 14.38 -6.63
N ALA A 19 9.96 14.31 -6.11
CA ALA A 19 10.75 13.08 -6.06
C ALA A 19 10.05 11.94 -5.28
N GLU A 20 9.32 12.28 -4.21
CA GLU A 20 8.59 11.31 -3.40
C GLU A 20 7.43 10.68 -4.16
N ALA A 21 6.63 11.50 -4.85
CA ALA A 21 5.52 11.01 -5.67
C ALA A 21 6.03 10.21 -6.89
N GLU A 22 7.13 10.63 -7.52
CA GLU A 22 7.74 9.84 -8.59
C GLU A 22 8.22 8.48 -8.08
N ARG A 23 8.82 8.45 -6.87
CA ARG A 23 9.28 7.20 -6.25
C ARG A 23 8.10 6.29 -5.88
N SER A 24 6.98 6.85 -5.41
CA SER A 24 5.79 6.06 -5.09
C SER A 24 5.15 5.43 -6.33
N ILE A 25 5.09 6.17 -7.45
CA ILE A 25 4.53 5.69 -8.72
C ILE A 25 5.43 4.64 -9.40
N LYS A 26 6.76 4.76 -9.30
CA LYS A 26 7.72 3.80 -9.91
C LYS A 26 7.43 2.36 -9.51
N TRP A 27 7.02 2.13 -8.26
CA TRP A 27 6.66 0.80 -7.79
C TRP A 27 5.47 0.22 -8.56
N ALA A 28 4.41 1.01 -8.79
CA ALA A 28 3.22 0.55 -9.52
C ALA A 28 3.56 0.23 -10.99
N ILE A 29 4.47 1.01 -11.59
CA ILE A 29 4.98 0.75 -12.95
C ILE A 29 5.74 -0.59 -12.98
N CYS A 30 6.62 -0.85 -12.01
CA CYS A 30 7.34 -2.12 -11.90
C CYS A 30 6.40 -3.30 -11.67
N HIS A 31 5.42 -3.17 -10.76
CA HIS A 31 4.41 -4.21 -10.51
C HIS A 31 3.65 -4.57 -11.78
N ARG A 32 3.17 -3.57 -12.53
CA ARG A 32 2.46 -3.77 -13.80
C ARG A 32 3.32 -4.54 -14.81
N LYS A 33 4.62 -4.22 -14.93
CA LYS A 33 5.55 -4.94 -15.82
C LYS A 33 5.75 -6.40 -15.40
N ASN A 34 5.76 -6.68 -14.10
CA ASN A 34 5.92 -8.04 -13.57
C ASN A 34 4.63 -8.88 -13.62
N SER A 35 3.50 -8.24 -13.90
CA SER A 35 2.14 -8.82 -13.81
C SER A 35 1.52 -9.21 -15.16
N LEU A 36 2.32 -9.31 -16.23
CA LEU A 36 1.83 -9.55 -17.59
C LEU A 36 1.28 -10.97 -17.83
N PHE A 37 1.40 -11.88 -16.86
CA PHE A 37 1.14 -13.32 -17.04
C PHE A 37 -0.06 -13.83 -16.24
N TYR A 38 -0.99 -12.96 -15.81
CA TYR A 38 -2.22 -13.42 -15.17
C TYR A 38 -3.15 -14.12 -16.17
N LYS A 39 -3.60 -15.34 -15.83
CA LYS A 39 -4.48 -16.16 -16.67
C LYS A 39 -5.91 -15.60 -16.79
N THR A 40 -6.42 -14.98 -15.72
CA THR A 40 -7.78 -14.44 -15.66
C THR A 40 -7.81 -13.06 -15.01
N MET A 41 -8.85 -12.27 -15.32
CA MET A 41 -9.08 -10.98 -14.67
C MET A 41 -9.25 -11.12 -13.15
N ASN A 42 -9.87 -12.21 -12.69
CA ASN A 42 -10.04 -12.45 -11.27
C ASN A 42 -8.69 -12.69 -10.59
N SER A 43 -7.81 -13.50 -11.18
CA SER A 43 -6.46 -13.70 -10.64
C SER A 43 -5.63 -12.41 -10.61
N ALA A 44 -5.75 -11.56 -11.64
CA ALA A 44 -5.09 -10.26 -11.66
C ALA A 44 -5.58 -9.37 -10.51
N LYS A 45 -6.90 -9.30 -10.31
CA LYS A 45 -7.51 -8.54 -9.21
C LYS A 45 -7.03 -9.02 -7.84
N GLN A 46 -6.95 -10.34 -7.62
CA GLN A 46 -6.44 -10.86 -6.34
C GLN A 46 -4.96 -10.54 -6.13
N GLY A 47 -4.16 -10.64 -7.19
CA GLY A 47 -2.75 -10.24 -7.17
C GLY A 47 -2.58 -8.76 -6.79
N ASP A 48 -3.37 -7.87 -7.39
CA ASP A 48 -3.33 -6.43 -7.11
C ASP A 48 -3.74 -6.10 -5.66
N ILE A 49 -4.74 -6.81 -5.11
CA ILE A 49 -5.15 -6.65 -3.70
C ILE A 49 -4.00 -7.01 -2.76
N ILE A 50 -3.39 -8.19 -2.94
CA ILE A 50 -2.26 -8.65 -2.12
C ILE A 50 -1.10 -7.67 -2.26
N GLN A 51 -0.81 -7.23 -3.48
CA GLN A 51 0.30 -6.34 -3.75
C GLN A 51 0.09 -4.96 -3.11
N SER A 52 -1.14 -4.45 -3.10
CA SER A 52 -1.54 -3.23 -2.38
C SER A 52 -1.31 -3.37 -0.88
N MET A 53 -1.72 -4.50 -0.28
CA MET A 53 -1.49 -4.75 1.16
C MET A 53 0.00 -4.79 1.50
N ILE A 54 0.81 -5.47 0.70
CA ILE A 54 2.28 -5.50 0.85
C ILE A 54 2.85 -4.08 0.77
N ARG A 55 2.35 -3.25 -0.15
CA ARG A 55 2.82 -1.86 -0.30
C ARG A 55 2.50 -1.03 0.93
N THR A 56 1.30 -1.18 1.50
CA THR A 56 0.89 -0.52 2.74
C THR A 56 1.78 -0.93 3.91
N CYS A 57 2.09 -2.23 4.05
CA CYS A 57 3.00 -2.72 5.09
C CYS A 57 4.40 -2.12 4.97
N ASN A 58 4.95 -2.11 3.75
CA ASN A 58 6.26 -1.50 3.47
C ASN A 58 6.28 0.00 3.80
N GLN A 59 5.20 0.72 3.52
CA GLN A 59 5.10 2.15 3.85
C GLN A 59 4.99 2.39 5.36
N ALA A 60 4.36 1.46 6.08
CA ALA A 60 4.28 1.50 7.53
C ALA A 60 5.51 0.92 8.25
N GLY A 61 6.50 0.40 7.50
CA GLY A 61 7.73 -0.19 8.07
C GLY A 61 7.54 -1.57 8.70
N ILE A 62 6.46 -2.28 8.35
CA ILE A 62 6.09 -3.58 8.91
C ILE A 62 6.42 -4.70 7.92
N ASN A 63 6.85 -5.85 8.46
CA ASN A 63 7.06 -7.06 7.66
C ASN A 63 5.71 -7.55 7.08
N SER A 64 5.58 -7.48 5.76
CA SER A 64 4.36 -7.89 5.07
C SER A 64 4.08 -9.40 5.19
N PHE A 65 5.11 -10.24 5.31
CA PHE A 65 4.92 -11.67 5.42
C PHE A 65 4.27 -12.02 6.76
N ASP A 66 4.84 -11.53 7.87
CA ASP A 66 4.31 -11.75 9.22
C ASP A 66 2.87 -11.23 9.35
N TYR A 67 2.60 -10.06 8.77
CA TYR A 67 1.27 -9.49 8.73
C TYR A 67 0.26 -10.38 7.98
N LEU A 68 0.61 -10.84 6.77
CA LEU A 68 -0.27 -11.71 5.98
C LEU A 68 -0.50 -13.07 6.66
N VAL A 69 0.51 -13.62 7.34
CA VAL A 69 0.38 -14.83 8.15
C VAL A 69 -0.59 -14.59 9.31
N ALA A 70 -0.40 -13.51 10.07
CA ALA A 70 -1.27 -13.17 11.20
C ALA A 70 -2.73 -13.01 10.78
N LEU A 71 -3.00 -12.40 9.62
CA LEU A 71 -4.34 -12.30 9.04
C LEU A 71 -4.95 -13.65 8.67
N GLN A 72 -4.16 -14.57 8.11
CA GLN A 72 -4.63 -15.90 7.73
C GLN A 72 -4.95 -16.76 8.96
N GLU A 73 -4.09 -16.72 9.98
CA GLU A 73 -4.27 -17.47 11.22
C GLU A 73 -5.46 -16.98 12.04
N ASN A 74 -5.73 -15.67 12.02
CA ASN A 74 -6.80 -15.04 12.80
C ASN A 74 -8.02 -14.66 11.95
N ARG A 75 -8.25 -15.35 10.83
CA ARG A 75 -9.28 -15.02 9.84
C ARG A 75 -10.65 -14.66 10.43
N SER A 76 -11.14 -15.43 11.42
CA SER A 76 -12.43 -15.16 12.05
C SER A 76 -12.46 -13.81 12.78
N LYS A 77 -11.43 -13.51 13.58
CA LYS A 77 -11.30 -12.24 14.30
C LYS A 77 -11.14 -11.06 13.35
N VAL A 78 -10.43 -11.27 12.24
CA VAL A 78 -10.26 -10.25 11.18
C VAL A 78 -11.60 -9.91 10.53
N TYR A 79 -12.46 -10.90 10.28
CA TYR A 79 -13.79 -10.66 9.73
C TYR A 79 -14.72 -9.96 10.71
N GLU A 80 -14.58 -10.21 12.01
CA GLU A 80 -15.39 -9.56 13.06
C GLU A 80 -15.03 -8.10 13.26
N ALA A 81 -13.74 -7.74 13.25
CA ALA A 81 -13.27 -6.38 13.54
C ALA A 81 -12.07 -5.96 12.67
N PRO A 82 -12.24 -5.78 11.34
CA PRO A 82 -11.14 -5.56 10.41
C PRO A 82 -10.30 -4.32 10.71
N GLU A 83 -10.88 -3.28 11.31
CA GLU A 83 -10.18 -2.07 11.73
C GLU A 83 -9.08 -2.31 12.78
N GLN A 84 -9.16 -3.43 13.49
CA GLN A 84 -8.17 -3.83 14.50
C GLN A 84 -7.00 -4.63 13.91
N TRP A 85 -7.09 -5.01 12.64
CA TRP A 85 -6.12 -5.87 11.94
C TRP A 85 -5.38 -5.14 10.83
N LEU A 86 -5.17 -3.84 10.98
CA LEU A 86 -4.36 -3.03 10.08
C LEU A 86 -2.86 -3.26 10.36
N PRO A 87 -1.96 -2.94 9.41
CA PRO A 87 -0.54 -3.22 9.56
C PRO A 87 0.09 -2.64 10.84
N TRP A 88 -0.43 -1.53 11.36
CA TRP A 88 0.10 -0.84 12.55
C TRP A 88 -0.55 -1.25 13.88
N ASN A 89 -1.62 -2.06 13.89
CA ASN A 89 -2.32 -2.44 15.12
C ASN A 89 -2.58 -3.94 15.27
N TYR A 90 -2.31 -4.78 14.25
CA TYR A 90 -2.50 -6.23 14.34
C TYR A 90 -1.71 -6.89 15.49
N GLY A 91 -0.55 -6.35 15.86
CA GLY A 91 0.28 -6.84 16.96
C GLY A 91 -0.37 -6.78 18.34
N ILE A 92 -1.39 -5.94 18.52
CA ILE A 92 -2.13 -5.81 19.79
C ILE A 92 -3.16 -6.94 19.93
N ASN A 93 -3.57 -7.54 18.81
CA ASN A 93 -4.67 -8.51 18.71
C ASN A 93 -4.21 -9.95 18.42
N LEU A 94 -2.89 -10.14 18.31
CA LEU A 94 -2.20 -11.44 18.30
C LEU A 94 -2.30 -12.10 19.68
#